data_AF-A0A2N3CZH6-F1
#
_entry.id   AF-A0A2N3CZH6-F1
#
_cell.length_a   1.000
_cell.length_b   1.000
_cell.length_c   1.000
_cell.angle_alpha   90.00
_cell.angle_beta   90.00
_cell.angle_gamma   90.00
#
_symmetry.space_group_name_H-M   'P 1'
#
loop_
_entity.id
_entity.type
_entity.pdbx_description
1 polymer ?
#
loop_
_entity_poly.entity_id
_entity_poly.type
_entity_poly.pdbx_seq_one_letter_code
_entity_poly.pdbx_strand_id
1 'polypeptide(L)'
;TAPIFRPVTTDCCGERRFISTIARRLDSLGALTRGQRQTGGQNLFDPADNLESDYAKDALGQWYHLLYLGKLASVSLGEFARMTGLKLLDDEGGGLLERLPPIQRWLNRLLALRIGTQNAIFEEYLALIQARIDAARDAGTLDIGVETIKAERIVQLHEQILRRDPVTGAETRLARLELHRRVRATSFARLIELWSGSDGIAFLKNGRSGRVALRVPSWSILDNDGQSIRVWELVRPAGTERIRHAKLADSNWEVADTASFQAEWDAECAEIAARVDIQVINIATGLLLPVWNRLPDDDVRVWRISDDAGNSVLGRIVSPSGFEKLSQAFGVTMAISLSAAEVVAAARGSEGVAIPGLAGARLQRSYVNDQARLEVKGFPPEKREWLKSIGCFTEIISYKTRLFVPTGRAEEVVNVIAQGSGSP
;
A
#
# COMPACT_ATOMS: atom_id res chain seq x y z
N THR A 1 -5.94 6.01 37.02
CA THR A 1 -5.23 7.01 36.18
C THR A 1 -4.40 6.27 35.17
N ALA A 2 -4.37 6.71 33.91
CA ALA A 2 -3.56 6.04 32.88
C ALA A 2 -2.06 6.30 33.08
N PRO A 3 -1.17 5.38 32.66
CA PRO A 3 0.26 5.58 32.75
C PRO A 3 0.73 6.72 31.83
N ILE A 4 1.66 7.55 32.32
CA ILE A 4 2.32 8.62 31.55
C ILE A 4 3.70 8.12 31.14
N PHE A 5 3.97 8.08 29.84
CA PHE A 5 5.29 7.77 29.30
C PHE A 5 6.02 9.07 28.95
N ARG A 6 7.26 9.25 29.43
CA ARG A 6 8.15 10.34 29.02
C ARG A 6 9.49 9.76 28.58
N PRO A 7 9.81 9.77 27.28
CA PRO A 7 11.15 9.43 26.81
C PRO A 7 12.11 10.53 27.27
N VAL A 8 13.27 10.14 27.78
CA VAL A 8 14.34 11.07 28.17
C VAL A 8 15.54 10.76 27.30
N THR A 9 16.05 11.76 26.58
CA THR A 9 17.27 11.64 25.77
C THR A 9 18.21 12.80 26.03
N THR A 10 19.49 12.57 25.77
CA THR A 10 20.52 13.60 25.77
C THR A 10 20.50 14.40 24.46
N ASP A 11 21.44 15.34 24.32
CA ASP A 11 21.71 16.09 23.08
C ASP A 11 22.45 15.25 22.01
N CYS A 12 22.67 13.96 22.27
CA CYS A 12 23.22 13.02 21.31
C CYS A 12 22.15 12.55 20.32
N CYS A 13 22.22 13.02 19.07
CA CYS A 13 21.23 12.65 18.04
C CYS A 13 21.19 11.14 17.75
N GLY A 14 22.26 10.40 18.06
CA GLY A 14 22.29 8.94 17.96
C GLY A 14 21.26 8.22 18.82
N GLU A 15 20.87 8.81 19.94
CA GLU A 15 19.87 8.25 20.85
C GLU A 15 18.47 8.24 20.23
N ARG A 16 18.19 9.13 19.27
CA ARG A 16 16.90 9.23 18.58
C ARG A 16 16.56 7.99 17.75
N ARG A 17 17.56 7.18 17.35
CA ARG A 17 17.30 5.86 16.76
C ARG A 17 16.57 4.92 17.73
N PHE A 18 16.95 4.93 19.00
CA PHE A 18 16.30 4.11 20.01
C PHE A 18 14.89 4.63 20.29
N ILE A 19 14.71 5.96 20.29
CA ILE A 19 13.40 6.58 20.34
C ILE A 19 12.52 6.12 19.18
N SER A 20 13.03 6.15 17.93
CA SER A 20 12.28 5.73 16.74
C SER A 20 11.73 4.30 16.86
N THR A 21 12.54 3.39 17.37
CA THR A 21 12.14 2.00 17.60
C THR A 21 11.07 1.89 18.70
N ILE A 22 11.20 2.67 19.77
CA ILE A 22 10.25 2.73 20.87
C ILE A 22 8.93 3.38 20.44
N ALA A 23 8.98 4.50 19.71
CA ALA A 23 7.85 5.21 19.14
C ALA A 23 7.01 4.28 18.26
N ARG A 24 7.64 3.56 17.33
CA ARG A 24 6.94 2.57 16.48
C ARG A 24 6.26 1.46 17.30
N ARG A 25 6.94 0.92 18.32
CA ARG A 25 6.38 -0.14 19.17
C ARG A 25 5.23 0.38 20.03
N LEU A 26 5.34 1.59 20.56
CA LEU A 26 4.28 2.26 21.32
C LEU A 26 3.10 2.65 20.44
N ASP A 27 3.32 3.11 19.21
CA ASP A 27 2.26 3.35 18.22
C ASP A 27 1.53 2.05 17.87
N SER A 28 2.29 0.96 17.65
CA SER A 28 1.72 -0.37 17.46
C SER A 28 0.91 -0.82 18.68
N LEU A 29 1.39 -0.53 19.90
CA LEU A 29 0.70 -0.86 21.16
C LEU A 29 -0.56 0.01 21.38
N GLY A 30 -0.53 1.31 21.05
CA GLY A 30 -1.68 2.22 21.11
C GLY A 30 -2.78 1.86 20.12
N ALA A 31 -2.41 1.20 19.00
CA ALA A 31 -3.36 0.57 18.09
C ALA A 31 -3.95 -0.73 18.67
N LEU A 32 -3.23 -1.44 19.55
CA LEU A 32 -3.65 -2.68 20.22
C LEU A 32 -4.43 -2.42 21.53
N THR A 33 -4.30 -1.24 22.15
CA THR A 33 -4.98 -0.87 23.40
C THR A 33 -6.21 0.01 23.14
N ARG A 34 -7.39 -0.62 22.96
CA ARG A 34 -8.74 0.01 22.97
C ARG A 34 -8.85 1.42 22.33
N GLY A 35 -8.15 1.70 21.25
CA GLY A 35 -8.23 2.99 20.55
C GLY A 35 -7.94 4.23 21.41
N GLN A 36 -7.37 4.08 22.61
CA GLN A 36 -7.09 5.21 23.50
C GLN A 36 -5.78 5.89 23.08
N ARG A 37 -5.86 6.70 22.01
CA ARG A 37 -4.82 7.70 21.69
C ARG A 37 -4.63 8.75 22.80
N GLN A 38 -5.55 8.83 23.77
CA GLN A 38 -5.51 9.85 24.83
C GLN A 38 -4.43 9.63 25.90
N THR A 39 -3.69 8.51 25.90
CA THR A 39 -2.83 8.15 27.05
C THR A 39 -1.36 7.94 26.72
N GLY A 40 -0.87 8.39 25.55
CA GLY A 40 0.59 8.44 25.37
C GLY A 40 1.13 8.80 23.99
N GLY A 41 0.30 8.97 22.96
CA GLY A 41 0.77 9.17 21.58
C GLY A 41 0.45 10.52 20.95
N GLN A 42 -0.49 11.30 21.50
CA GLN A 42 -0.69 12.66 20.99
C GLN A 42 0.46 13.55 21.48
N ASN A 43 1.35 13.90 20.55
CA ASN A 43 2.53 14.77 20.70
C ASN A 43 3.73 14.18 21.46
N LEU A 44 3.81 12.86 21.67
CA LEU A 44 5.00 12.28 22.30
C LEU A 44 6.16 12.08 21.30
N PHE A 45 5.85 11.86 20.02
CA PHE A 45 6.82 11.69 18.93
C PHE A 45 6.35 12.40 17.67
N ASP A 46 7.25 13.10 17.00
CA ASP A 46 7.03 13.67 15.68
C ASP A 46 7.10 12.55 14.63
N PRO A 47 6.28 12.54 13.56
CA PRO A 47 6.50 11.64 12.42
C PRO A 47 7.95 11.63 11.91
N ALA A 48 8.69 12.75 12.05
CA ALA A 48 10.11 12.85 11.75
C ALA A 48 11.01 12.01 12.65
N ASP A 49 10.53 11.61 13.84
CA ASP A 49 11.22 10.69 14.75
C ASP A 49 11.15 9.23 14.27
N ASN A 50 10.31 8.89 13.29
CA ASN A 50 10.29 7.57 12.67
C ASN A 50 11.33 7.43 11.55
N LEU A 51 12.58 7.18 11.94
CA LEU A 51 13.71 6.94 11.06
C LEU A 51 13.65 5.62 10.28
N GLU A 52 12.60 4.81 10.41
CA GLU A 52 12.39 3.62 9.58
C GLU A 52 11.20 3.77 8.60
N SER A 53 10.54 4.95 8.61
CA SER A 53 9.47 5.29 7.66
C SER A 53 9.95 5.32 6.21
N ASP A 54 9.02 5.22 5.26
CA ASP A 54 9.35 5.36 3.84
C ASP A 54 9.83 6.80 3.54
N TYR A 55 9.30 7.81 4.22
CA TYR A 55 9.84 9.18 4.17
C TYR A 55 11.31 9.25 4.59
N ALA A 56 11.70 8.53 5.67
CA ALA A 56 13.08 8.49 6.14
C ALA A 56 14.01 7.74 5.17
N LYS A 57 13.55 6.64 4.57
CA LYS A 57 14.31 5.90 3.54
C LYS A 57 14.51 6.75 2.29
N ASP A 58 13.49 7.45 1.83
CA ASP A 58 13.56 8.32 0.67
C ASP A 58 14.43 9.55 0.94
N ALA A 59 14.31 10.14 2.13
CA ALA A 59 15.18 11.22 2.57
C ALA A 59 16.65 10.79 2.59
N LEU A 60 16.94 9.54 2.97
CA LEU A 60 18.31 9.01 2.98
C LEU A 60 18.86 8.85 1.55
N GLY A 61 18.03 8.40 0.61
CA GLY A 61 18.39 8.37 -0.81
C GLY A 61 18.77 9.77 -1.32
N GLN A 62 17.95 10.77 -1.00
CA GLN A 62 18.25 12.17 -1.33
C GLN A 62 19.51 12.69 -0.65
N TRP A 63 19.72 12.34 0.62
CA TRP A 63 20.92 12.72 1.37
C TRP A 63 22.20 12.19 0.70
N TYR A 64 22.21 10.93 0.25
CA TYR A 64 23.34 10.37 -0.51
C TYR A 64 23.61 11.11 -1.83
N HIS A 65 22.56 11.51 -2.55
CA HIS A 65 22.71 12.31 -3.76
C HIS A 65 23.29 13.71 -3.47
N LEU A 66 22.84 14.37 -2.40
CA LEU A 66 23.38 15.67 -2.00
C LEU A 66 24.85 15.55 -1.54
N LEU A 67 25.20 14.45 -0.86
CA LEU A 67 26.58 14.13 -0.48
C LEU A 67 27.47 13.98 -1.72
N TYR A 68 26.98 13.25 -2.73
CA TYR A 68 27.71 13.06 -3.99
C TYR A 68 27.92 14.35 -4.78
N LEU A 69 26.89 15.21 -4.81
CA LEU A 69 26.95 16.53 -5.45
C LEU A 69 27.75 17.57 -4.65
N GLY A 70 28.26 17.22 -3.46
CA GLY A 70 29.00 18.14 -2.60
C GLY A 70 28.16 19.29 -2.03
N LYS A 71 26.85 19.09 -1.89
CA LYS A 71 25.90 20.12 -1.44
C LYS A 71 25.63 20.10 0.07
N LEU A 72 26.16 19.10 0.78
CA LEU A 72 26.06 19.00 2.24
C LEU A 72 27.18 19.81 2.89
N ALA A 73 26.85 20.54 3.96
CA ALA A 73 27.81 21.29 4.76
C ALA A 73 28.41 20.40 5.87
N SER A 74 27.69 19.35 6.30
CA SER A 74 28.10 18.51 7.42
C SER A 74 29.35 17.65 7.13
N VAL A 75 29.47 17.12 5.91
CA VAL A 75 30.56 16.20 5.54
C VAL A 75 30.72 16.10 4.02
N SER A 76 31.96 15.92 3.55
CA SER A 76 32.24 15.61 2.14
C SER A 76 32.12 14.11 1.86
N LEU A 77 31.86 13.73 0.61
CA LEU A 77 31.75 12.33 0.18
C LEU A 77 32.97 11.48 0.58
N GLY A 78 34.18 11.97 0.30
CA GLY A 78 35.42 11.26 0.59
C GLY A 78 35.67 11.09 2.09
N GLU A 79 35.37 12.13 2.88
CA GLU A 79 35.51 12.07 4.32
C GLU A 79 34.48 11.15 4.97
N PHE A 80 33.23 11.20 4.51
CA PHE A 80 32.17 10.32 4.99
C PHE A 80 32.49 8.85 4.69
N ALA A 81 32.93 8.51 3.47
CA ALA A 81 33.31 7.16 3.10
C ALA A 81 34.49 6.64 3.95
N ARG A 82 35.50 7.50 4.19
CA ARG A 82 36.66 7.18 5.04
C ARG A 82 36.26 6.91 6.49
N MET A 83 35.38 7.74 7.07
CA MET A 83 34.97 7.62 8.46
C MET A 83 34.02 6.45 8.71
N THR A 84 33.12 6.16 7.77
CA THR A 84 32.10 5.13 7.93
C THR A 84 32.50 3.77 7.37
N GLY A 85 33.52 3.72 6.51
CA GLY A 85 33.92 2.53 5.76
C GLY A 85 32.85 2.05 4.78
N LEU A 86 31.86 2.89 4.45
CA LEU A 86 30.82 2.55 3.49
C LEU A 86 31.34 2.74 2.07
N LYS A 87 31.20 1.69 1.26
CA LYS A 87 31.33 1.81 -0.19
C LYS A 87 30.09 2.52 -0.72
N LEU A 88 30.29 3.68 -1.33
CA LEU A 88 29.22 4.50 -1.91
C LEU A 88 29.37 4.69 -3.41
N LEU A 89 30.58 4.48 -3.93
CA LEU A 89 30.91 4.66 -5.34
C LEU A 89 31.11 3.31 -6.03
N ASP A 90 30.77 3.28 -7.31
CA ASP A 90 31.20 2.21 -8.20
C ASP A 90 32.73 2.25 -8.40
N ASP A 91 33.29 1.11 -8.82
CA ASP A 91 34.73 1.00 -9.08
C ASP A 91 35.13 1.49 -10.49
N GLU A 92 34.14 1.69 -11.37
CA GLU A 92 34.35 1.82 -12.83
C GLU A 92 33.98 3.19 -13.42
N GLY A 93 33.17 4.02 -12.74
CA GLY A 93 32.61 5.25 -13.29
C GLY A 93 32.61 6.48 -12.37
N GLY A 94 32.99 6.34 -11.10
CA GLY A 94 32.91 7.39 -10.10
C GLY A 94 31.46 7.80 -9.78
N GLY A 95 30.47 6.99 -10.15
CA GLY A 95 29.05 7.19 -9.86
C GLY A 95 28.66 6.62 -8.50
N LEU A 96 27.50 7.01 -7.97
CA LEU A 96 26.93 6.35 -6.79
C LEU A 96 26.53 4.91 -7.12
N LEU A 97 26.76 3.98 -6.19
CA LEU A 97 26.33 2.59 -6.33
C LEU A 97 24.81 2.49 -6.59
N GLU A 98 24.42 1.59 -7.49
CA GLU A 98 23.00 1.28 -7.74
C GLU A 98 22.24 0.87 -6.49
N ARG A 99 22.91 0.12 -5.60
CA ARG A 99 22.36 -0.30 -4.32
C ARG A 99 23.14 0.33 -3.17
N LEU A 100 22.71 1.53 -2.80
CA LEU A 100 23.26 2.25 -1.65
C LEU A 100 22.97 1.53 -0.32
N PRO A 101 23.81 1.76 0.70
CA PRO A 101 23.60 1.18 2.02
C PRO A 101 22.21 1.52 2.58
N PRO A 102 21.45 0.52 3.09
CA PRO A 102 20.14 0.77 3.65
C PRO A 102 20.22 1.53 4.98
N ILE A 103 19.11 2.15 5.38
CA ILE A 103 19.02 3.02 6.56
C ILE A 103 19.58 2.42 7.84
N GLN A 104 19.30 1.14 8.12
CA GLN A 104 19.84 0.46 9.29
C GLN A 104 21.37 0.36 9.27
N ARG A 105 21.95 0.12 8.09
CA ARG A 105 23.40 0.06 7.92
C ARG A 105 24.01 1.45 8.05
N TRP A 106 23.41 2.46 7.45
CA TRP A 106 23.85 3.86 7.58
C TRP A 106 23.83 4.31 9.04
N LEU A 107 22.70 4.15 9.74
CA LEU A 107 22.55 4.49 11.16
C LEU A 107 23.59 3.76 12.04
N ASN A 108 23.82 2.47 11.79
CA ASN A 108 24.84 1.69 12.52
C ASN A 108 26.25 2.27 12.36
N ARG A 109 26.57 2.86 11.19
CA ARG A 109 27.89 3.50 10.98
C ARG A 109 27.97 4.88 11.61
N LEU A 110 26.88 5.63 11.62
CA LEU A 110 26.84 6.96 12.25
C LEU A 110 27.02 6.90 13.77
N LEU A 111 26.54 5.84 14.43
CA LEU A 111 26.72 5.63 15.87
C LEU A 111 28.18 5.51 16.32
N ALA A 112 29.09 5.20 15.39
CA ALA A 112 30.52 5.08 15.67
C ALA A 112 31.30 6.40 15.43
N LEU A 113 30.62 7.46 14.98
CA LEU A 113 31.24 8.75 14.70
C LEU A 113 31.34 9.61 15.97
N ARG A 114 32.18 10.65 15.93
CA ARG A 114 32.23 11.65 16.99
C ARG A 114 30.91 12.41 17.05
N ILE A 115 30.45 12.74 18.25
CA ILE A 115 29.14 13.37 18.51
C ILE A 115 28.92 14.63 17.65
N GLY A 116 29.91 15.50 17.51
CA GLY A 116 29.78 16.72 16.68
C GLY A 116 29.49 16.41 15.21
N THR A 117 30.24 15.48 14.60
CA THR A 117 30.01 15.05 13.21
C THR A 117 28.69 14.33 13.06
N GLN A 118 28.34 13.49 14.04
CA GLN A 118 27.07 12.79 14.06
C GLN A 118 25.89 13.77 14.10
N ASN A 119 25.92 14.76 15.00
CA ASN A 119 24.85 15.74 15.14
C ASN A 119 24.69 16.59 13.86
N ALA A 120 25.79 17.04 13.25
CA ALA A 120 25.74 17.81 12.01
C ALA A 120 25.11 17.02 10.85
N ILE A 121 25.46 15.73 10.69
CA ILE A 121 24.87 14.86 9.66
C ILE A 121 23.37 14.62 9.95
N PHE A 122 23.02 14.38 11.21
CA PHE A 122 21.63 14.16 11.60
C PHE A 122 20.76 15.40 11.39
N GLU A 123 21.27 16.59 11.67
CA GLU A 123 20.53 17.84 11.49
C GLU A 123 20.12 18.05 10.03
N GLU A 124 21.05 17.91 9.09
CA GLU A 124 20.75 17.99 7.66
C GLU A 124 19.79 16.88 7.21
N TYR A 125 19.99 15.65 7.68
CA TYR A 125 19.14 14.53 7.33
C TYR A 125 17.70 14.71 7.85
N LEU A 126 17.54 15.19 9.08
CA LEU A 126 16.23 15.45 9.68
C LEU A 126 15.50 16.60 8.99
N ALA A 127 16.23 17.64 8.55
CA ALA A 127 15.64 18.69 7.74
C ALA A 127 15.04 18.15 6.43
N LEU A 128 15.70 17.17 5.78
CA LEU A 128 15.16 16.49 4.59
C LEU A 128 13.90 15.67 4.91
N ILE A 129 13.88 14.97 6.05
CA ILE A 129 12.69 14.25 6.51
C ILE A 129 11.52 15.22 6.76
N GLN A 130 11.79 16.33 7.46
CA GLN A 130 10.78 17.33 7.78
C GLN A 130 10.17 17.95 6.52
N ALA A 131 11.01 18.38 5.58
CA ALA A 131 10.56 18.95 4.31
C ALA A 131 9.66 17.97 3.53
N ARG A 132 9.96 16.67 3.58
CA ARG A 132 9.14 15.63 2.94
C ARG A 132 7.83 15.39 3.66
N ILE A 133 7.84 15.37 4.99
CA ILE A 133 6.64 15.26 5.80
C ILE A 133 5.71 16.44 5.57
N ASP A 134 6.25 17.65 5.50
CA ASP A 134 5.49 18.87 5.23
C ASP A 134 4.87 18.82 3.84
N ALA A 135 5.64 18.42 2.82
CA ALA A 135 5.12 18.20 1.47
C ALA A 135 4.01 17.13 1.41
N ALA A 136 4.18 16.01 2.13
CA ALA A 136 3.17 14.96 2.21
C ALA A 136 1.93 15.40 3.00
N ARG A 137 2.09 16.25 4.01
CA ARG A 137 0.99 16.84 4.78
C ARG A 137 0.15 17.75 3.91
N ASP A 138 0.79 18.62 3.14
CA ASP A 138 0.14 19.52 2.20
C ASP A 138 -0.59 18.76 1.09
N ALA A 139 -0.02 17.64 0.63
CA ALA A 139 -0.66 16.74 -0.32
C ALA A 139 -1.79 15.89 0.31
N GLY A 140 -1.94 15.90 1.64
CA GLY A 140 -2.89 15.06 2.37
C GLY A 140 -2.58 13.56 2.32
N THR A 141 -1.34 13.20 1.99
CA THR A 141 -0.84 11.82 1.86
C THR A 141 0.08 11.41 3.02
N LEU A 142 0.20 12.25 4.06
CA LEU A 142 1.07 12.01 5.21
C LEU A 142 0.68 10.73 5.97
N ASP A 143 1.58 9.75 5.97
CA ASP A 143 1.43 8.47 6.64
C ASP A 143 2.14 8.46 8.01
N ILE A 144 1.35 8.39 9.09
CA ILE A 144 1.83 8.47 10.48
C ILE A 144 1.54 7.14 11.20
N GLY A 145 2.45 6.17 11.06
CA GLY A 145 2.73 5.13 12.07
C GLY A 145 1.66 4.07 12.36
N VAL A 146 0.49 4.15 11.73
CA VAL A 146 -0.51 3.08 11.59
C VAL A 146 -0.99 3.23 10.16
N GLU A 147 -0.99 2.17 9.36
CA GLU A 147 -1.44 2.28 7.97
C GLU A 147 -2.85 2.91 7.97
N THR A 148 -2.92 4.17 7.55
CA THR A 148 -4.11 5.00 7.75
C THR A 148 -4.85 5.09 6.44
N ILE A 149 -6.05 4.51 6.40
CA ILE A 149 -6.98 4.68 5.30
C ILE A 149 -7.84 5.89 5.63
N LYS A 150 -7.55 7.00 4.95
CA LYS A 150 -8.47 8.12 4.91
C LYS A 150 -9.57 7.84 3.87
N ALA A 151 -10.81 7.89 4.32
CA ALA A 151 -12.01 7.87 3.50
C ALA A 151 -12.74 9.20 3.65
N GLU A 152 -13.57 9.58 2.68
CA GLU A 152 -14.50 10.69 2.84
C GLU A 152 -15.66 10.29 3.76
N ARG A 153 -16.12 9.05 3.61
CA ARG A 153 -17.23 8.47 4.37
C ARG A 153 -17.02 6.98 4.60
N ILE A 154 -17.31 6.53 5.82
CA ILE A 154 -17.36 5.11 6.17
C ILE A 154 -18.84 4.72 6.34
N VAL A 155 -19.25 3.65 5.67
CA VAL A 155 -20.59 3.05 5.84
C VAL A 155 -20.41 1.63 6.36
N GLN A 156 -20.96 1.33 7.53
CA GLN A 156 -20.95 -0.03 8.07
C GLN A 156 -22.12 -0.81 7.48
N LEU A 157 -21.80 -1.85 6.69
CA LEU A 157 -22.79 -2.72 6.06
C LEU A 157 -23.28 -3.82 6.98
N HIS A 158 -22.34 -4.43 7.73
CA HIS A 158 -22.63 -5.57 8.58
C HIS A 158 -21.61 -5.64 9.72
N GLU A 159 -22.02 -6.19 10.87
CA GLU A 159 -21.12 -6.49 11.99
C GLU A 159 -21.49 -7.83 12.63
N GLN A 160 -20.48 -8.61 12.99
CA GLN A 160 -20.63 -9.88 13.68
C GLN A 160 -19.67 -9.97 14.88
N ILE A 161 -20.16 -10.44 16.02
CA ILE A 161 -19.29 -10.74 17.17
C ILE A 161 -18.60 -12.08 16.93
N LEU A 162 -17.26 -12.09 17.00
CA LEU A 162 -16.44 -13.30 16.88
C LEU A 162 -16.17 -13.95 18.24
N ARG A 163 -15.97 -13.12 19.27
CA ARG A 163 -15.67 -13.58 20.63
C ARG A 163 -16.09 -12.50 21.62
N ARG A 164 -16.60 -12.93 22.77
CA ARG A 164 -16.70 -12.10 23.97
C ARG A 164 -15.71 -12.61 25.02
N ASP A 165 -14.93 -11.71 25.58
CA ASP A 165 -13.97 -12.03 26.62
C ASP A 165 -14.70 -12.40 27.93
N PRO A 166 -14.42 -13.57 28.53
CA PRO A 166 -15.20 -14.06 29.66
C PRO A 166 -14.97 -13.26 30.95
N VAL A 167 -13.85 -12.56 31.08
CA VAL A 167 -13.50 -11.79 32.29
C VAL A 167 -13.94 -10.35 32.16
N THR A 168 -13.63 -9.71 31.03
CA THR A 168 -13.84 -8.27 30.84
C THR A 168 -15.11 -7.94 30.06
N GLY A 169 -15.78 -8.92 29.46
CA GLY A 169 -16.93 -8.71 28.57
C GLY A 169 -16.59 -8.03 27.24
N ALA A 170 -15.31 -7.71 27.00
CA ALA A 170 -14.87 -7.03 25.79
C ALA A 170 -15.05 -7.92 24.55
N GLU A 171 -15.48 -7.32 23.45
CA GLU A 171 -15.81 -8.05 22.24
C GLU A 171 -14.72 -7.92 21.17
N THR A 172 -14.51 -9.01 20.44
CA THR A 172 -13.85 -9.04 19.15
C THR A 172 -14.96 -9.11 18.10
N ARG A 173 -14.95 -8.20 17.12
CA ARG A 173 -15.99 -8.14 16.08
C ARG A 173 -15.36 -8.19 14.69
N LEU A 174 -16.13 -8.65 13.72
CA LEU A 174 -15.83 -8.57 12.30
C LEU A 174 -16.85 -7.62 11.67
N ALA A 175 -16.36 -6.49 11.16
CA ALA A 175 -17.18 -5.49 10.49
C ALA A 175 -16.92 -5.51 8.98
N ARG A 176 -17.99 -5.37 8.20
CA ARG A 176 -17.93 -5.13 6.76
C ARG A 176 -18.21 -3.65 6.51
N LEU A 177 -17.24 -2.96 5.92
CA LEU A 177 -17.30 -1.52 5.71
C LEU A 177 -17.23 -1.19 4.21
N GLU A 178 -18.06 -0.25 3.79
CA GLU A 178 -17.94 0.51 2.55
C GLU A 178 -17.14 1.79 2.82
N LEU A 179 -16.05 1.94 2.10
CA LEU A 179 -15.16 3.08 2.16
C LEU A 179 -15.37 3.91 0.90
N HIS A 180 -15.93 5.10 1.08
CA HIS A 180 -16.07 6.06 -0.01
C HIS A 180 -14.80 6.90 -0.02
N ARG A 181 -14.01 6.78 -1.08
CA ARG A 181 -12.75 7.49 -1.26
C ARG A 181 -12.88 8.35 -2.50
N ARG A 182 -12.52 9.62 -2.39
CA ARG A 182 -12.25 10.45 -3.57
C ARG A 182 -10.76 10.44 -3.83
N VAL A 183 -10.40 10.09 -5.06
CA VAL A 183 -9.03 10.31 -5.53
C VAL A 183 -8.81 11.81 -5.59
N ARG A 184 -7.79 12.31 -4.90
CA ARG A 184 -7.45 13.73 -4.95
C ARG A 184 -6.62 13.99 -6.21
N ALA A 185 -7.15 14.81 -7.10
CA ALA A 185 -6.41 15.26 -8.26
C ALA A 185 -5.48 16.42 -7.87
N THR A 186 -4.25 16.41 -8.38
CA THR A 186 -3.31 17.53 -8.23
C THR A 186 -3.75 18.64 -9.17
N SER A 187 -4.02 19.84 -8.66
CA SER A 187 -4.42 20.97 -9.50
C SER A 187 -3.27 21.43 -10.40
N PHE A 188 -3.59 22.07 -11.53
CA PHE A 188 -2.56 22.58 -12.43
C PHE A 188 -1.64 23.60 -11.75
N ALA A 189 -2.20 24.52 -10.93
CA ALA A 189 -1.41 25.46 -10.14
C ALA A 189 -0.38 24.74 -9.24
N ARG A 190 -0.81 23.70 -8.53
CA ARG A 190 0.08 22.91 -7.66
C ARG A 190 1.12 22.13 -8.47
N LEU A 191 0.73 21.58 -9.61
CA LEU A 191 1.65 20.89 -10.53
C LEU A 191 2.78 21.83 -10.97
N ILE A 192 2.45 23.06 -11.35
CA ILE A 192 3.44 24.05 -11.77
C ILE A 192 4.32 24.47 -10.60
N GLU A 193 3.78 24.71 -9.40
CA GLU A 193 4.60 25.01 -8.22
C GLU A 193 5.67 23.93 -7.98
N LEU A 194 5.27 22.66 -7.98
CA LEU A 194 6.15 21.52 -7.69
C LEU A 194 7.31 21.38 -8.68
N TRP A 195 7.06 21.73 -9.95
CA TRP A 195 8.03 21.50 -11.03
C TRP A 195 8.59 22.80 -11.62
N SER A 196 8.22 23.95 -11.05
CA SER A 196 8.79 25.25 -11.43
C SER A 196 10.31 25.23 -11.23
N GLY A 197 11.06 25.61 -12.27
CA GLY A 197 12.53 25.59 -12.26
C GLY A 197 13.18 24.22 -12.48
N SER A 198 12.41 23.17 -12.77
CA SER A 198 12.97 21.87 -13.18
C SER A 198 13.30 21.86 -14.68
N ASP A 199 14.53 21.46 -15.01
CA ASP A 199 14.95 21.34 -16.40
C ASP A 199 14.40 20.08 -17.08
N GLY A 200 14.09 20.20 -18.37
CA GLY A 200 13.73 19.06 -19.21
C GLY A 200 12.29 18.56 -19.06
N ILE A 201 11.42 19.33 -18.42
CA ILE A 201 9.97 19.05 -18.36
C ILE A 201 9.27 19.31 -19.70
N ALA A 202 8.16 18.63 -19.97
CA ALA A 202 7.29 18.96 -21.10
C ALA A 202 5.83 18.60 -20.83
N PHE A 203 4.92 19.46 -21.28
CA PHE A 203 3.48 19.19 -21.30
C PHE A 203 3.16 18.27 -22.45
N LEU A 204 2.55 17.11 -22.16
CA LEU A 204 2.19 16.13 -23.17
C LEU A 204 0.68 15.93 -23.23
N LYS A 205 0.16 15.71 -24.45
CA LYS A 205 -1.19 15.24 -24.72
C LYS A 205 -1.12 13.94 -25.51
N ASN A 206 -1.95 12.97 -25.14
CA ASN A 206 -2.02 11.71 -25.85
C ASN A 206 -3.00 11.83 -27.03
N GLY A 207 -2.52 11.71 -28.27
CA GLY A 207 -3.34 11.85 -29.47
C GLY A 207 -4.45 10.81 -29.61
N ARG A 208 -4.34 9.65 -28.93
CA ARG A 208 -5.35 8.59 -28.99
C ARG A 208 -6.38 8.68 -27.86
N SER A 209 -5.93 8.91 -26.63
CA SER A 209 -6.83 8.93 -25.46
C SER A 209 -7.31 10.32 -25.08
N GLY A 210 -6.73 11.38 -25.64
CA GLY A 210 -6.99 12.78 -25.28
C GLY A 210 -6.38 13.22 -23.95
N ARG A 211 -5.88 12.28 -23.13
CA ARG A 211 -5.38 12.55 -21.77
C ARG A 211 -4.08 13.35 -21.78
N VAL A 212 -3.82 14.04 -20.68
CA VAL A 212 -2.62 14.86 -20.51
C VAL A 212 -1.67 14.31 -19.44
N ALA A 213 -0.38 14.59 -19.59
CA ALA A 213 0.64 14.26 -18.60
C ALA A 213 1.81 15.25 -18.66
N LEU A 214 2.33 15.65 -17.50
CA LEU A 214 3.60 16.37 -17.42
C LEU A 214 4.74 15.35 -17.43
N ARG A 215 5.60 15.40 -18.44
CA ARG A 215 6.84 14.63 -18.48
C ARG A 215 7.89 15.31 -17.63
N VAL A 216 8.47 14.58 -16.69
CA VAL A 216 9.57 15.04 -15.82
C VAL A 216 10.71 14.02 -15.83
N PRO A 217 11.98 14.46 -15.64
CA PRO A 217 13.12 13.54 -15.55
C PRO A 217 12.94 12.51 -14.42
N SER A 218 13.28 11.25 -14.70
CA SER A 218 13.31 10.16 -13.70
C SER A 218 14.69 9.48 -13.72
N TRP A 219 15.02 8.71 -12.69
CA TRP A 219 16.28 7.97 -12.66
C TRP A 219 16.33 6.93 -13.79
N SER A 220 17.48 6.80 -14.44
CA SER A 220 17.70 5.78 -15.48
C SER A 220 17.64 4.36 -14.90
N ILE A 221 17.34 3.39 -15.77
CA ILE A 221 17.33 1.96 -15.43
C ILE A 221 18.32 1.27 -16.36
N LEU A 222 19.07 0.29 -15.86
CA LEU A 222 19.97 -0.51 -16.70
C LEU A 222 19.19 -1.63 -17.41
N ASP A 223 19.49 -1.89 -18.67
CA ASP A 223 19.04 -3.12 -19.34
C ASP A 223 19.92 -4.31 -18.97
N ASN A 224 19.54 -5.49 -19.50
CA ASN A 224 20.25 -6.74 -19.27
C ASN A 224 21.69 -6.74 -19.82
N ASP A 225 22.03 -5.76 -20.65
CA ASP A 225 23.35 -5.58 -21.28
C ASP A 225 24.17 -4.47 -20.58
N GLY A 226 23.68 -3.92 -19.47
CA GLY A 226 24.38 -2.90 -18.66
C GLY A 226 24.32 -1.49 -19.26
N GLN A 227 23.46 -1.23 -20.24
CA GLN A 227 23.30 0.11 -20.81
C GLN A 227 22.27 0.93 -20.03
N SER A 228 22.61 2.19 -19.78
CA SER A 228 21.73 3.13 -19.08
C SER A 228 20.57 3.55 -19.97
N ILE A 229 19.36 3.08 -19.65
CA ILE A 229 18.12 3.49 -20.31
C ILE A 229 17.58 4.74 -19.60
N ARG A 230 17.48 5.83 -20.34
CA ARG A 230 16.80 7.05 -19.89
C ARG A 230 15.31 6.77 -19.66
N VAL A 231 14.81 7.14 -18.48
CA VAL A 231 13.40 6.97 -18.09
C VAL A 231 12.80 8.33 -17.77
N TRP A 232 11.55 8.51 -18.16
CA TRP A 232 10.73 9.65 -17.80
C TRP A 232 9.65 9.23 -16.81
N GLU A 233 9.20 10.17 -16.02
CA GLU A 233 7.98 10.05 -15.25
C GLU A 233 6.91 10.94 -15.88
N LEU A 234 5.73 10.37 -16.10
CA LEU A 234 4.54 11.02 -16.60
C LEU A 234 3.64 11.30 -15.40
N VAL A 235 3.66 12.55 -14.94
CA VAL A 235 2.80 13.03 -13.86
C VAL A 235 1.42 13.34 -14.44
N ARG A 236 0.39 12.70 -13.89
CA ARG A 236 -1.03 12.91 -14.22
C ARG A 236 -1.79 13.44 -12.99
N PRO A 237 -3.02 13.95 -13.14
CA PRO A 237 -3.76 14.50 -12.00
C PRO A 237 -3.91 13.54 -10.82
N ALA A 238 -4.17 12.25 -11.09
CA ALA A 238 -4.42 11.21 -10.08
C ALA A 238 -3.22 10.29 -9.76
N GLY A 239 -2.02 10.56 -10.30
CA GLY A 239 -0.86 9.71 -10.05
C GLY A 239 0.23 9.84 -11.10
N THR A 240 1.25 8.99 -11.01
CA THR A 240 2.39 9.03 -11.93
C THR A 240 2.64 7.68 -12.58
N GLU A 241 3.22 7.68 -13.77
CA GLU A 241 3.63 6.49 -14.51
C GLU A 241 5.06 6.65 -15.03
N ARG A 242 5.88 5.61 -14.94
CA ARG A 242 7.24 5.65 -15.50
C ARG A 242 7.28 5.02 -16.88
N ILE A 243 7.93 5.70 -17.81
CA ILE A 243 8.05 5.27 -19.20
C ILE A 243 9.48 5.43 -19.71
N ARG A 244 10.00 4.41 -20.40
CA ARG A 244 11.31 4.48 -21.05
C ARG A 244 11.29 5.51 -22.18
N HIS A 245 12.41 6.22 -22.39
CA HIS A 245 12.52 7.24 -23.44
C HIS A 245 12.13 6.71 -24.82
N ALA A 246 12.66 5.56 -25.24
CA ALA A 246 12.32 4.94 -26.53
C ALA A 246 10.82 4.64 -26.65
N LYS A 247 10.23 4.03 -25.61
CA LYS A 247 8.80 3.72 -25.59
C LYS A 247 7.91 4.97 -25.61
N LEU A 248 8.38 6.08 -25.03
CA LEU A 248 7.67 7.35 -25.11
C LEU A 248 7.71 7.91 -26.54
N ALA A 249 8.85 7.82 -27.23
CA ALA A 249 8.96 8.23 -28.63
C ALA A 249 8.05 7.42 -29.57
N ASP A 250 7.88 6.12 -29.30
CA ASP A 250 7.00 5.22 -30.05
C ASP A 250 5.51 5.30 -29.60
N SER A 251 5.20 6.18 -28.65
CA SER A 251 3.85 6.31 -28.11
C SER A 251 3.06 7.44 -28.79
N ASN A 252 1.77 7.54 -28.47
CA ASN A 252 0.91 8.62 -28.96
C ASN A 252 1.02 9.90 -28.12
N TRP A 253 2.06 10.07 -27.30
CA TRP A 253 2.25 11.26 -26.49
C TRP A 253 3.00 12.33 -27.27
N GLU A 254 2.36 13.48 -27.46
CA GLU A 254 2.89 14.60 -28.22
C GLU A 254 3.00 15.83 -27.33
N VAL A 255 3.97 16.71 -27.64
CA VAL A 255 4.14 17.97 -26.90
C VAL A 255 2.93 18.86 -27.17
N ALA A 256 2.31 19.34 -26.10
CA ALA A 256 1.17 20.25 -26.14
C ALA A 256 1.57 21.65 -25.65
N ASP A 257 0.84 22.66 -26.10
CA ASP A 257 0.95 24.00 -25.53
C ASP A 257 0.36 24.03 -24.12
N THR A 258 0.87 24.95 -23.29
CA THR A 258 0.50 25.05 -21.88
C THR A 258 -0.99 25.35 -21.67
N ALA A 259 -1.62 26.14 -22.54
CA ALA A 259 -3.01 26.53 -22.37
C ALA A 259 -3.98 25.37 -22.66
N SER A 260 -3.75 24.65 -23.76
CA SER A 260 -4.47 23.42 -24.09
C SER A 260 -4.26 22.34 -23.03
N PHE A 261 -3.02 22.17 -22.57
CA PHE A 261 -2.70 21.23 -21.50
C PHE A 261 -3.46 21.56 -20.20
N GLN A 262 -3.48 22.83 -19.78
CA GLN A 262 -4.16 23.25 -18.56
C GLN A 262 -5.66 22.97 -18.65
N ALA A 263 -6.31 23.31 -19.77
CA ALA A 263 -7.74 23.07 -19.95
C ALA A 263 -8.11 21.59 -19.82
N GLU A 264 -7.33 20.70 -20.45
CA GLU A 264 -7.54 19.24 -20.37
C GLU A 264 -7.18 18.68 -18.99
N TRP A 265 -6.16 19.24 -18.33
CA TRP A 265 -5.77 18.86 -16.97
C TRP A 265 -6.88 19.19 -15.97
N ASP A 266 -7.43 20.40 -16.05
CA ASP A 266 -8.52 20.86 -15.20
C ASP A 266 -9.80 20.05 -15.46
N ALA A 267 -10.06 19.65 -16.71
CA ALA A 267 -11.15 18.75 -17.06
C ALA A 267 -10.97 17.36 -16.44
N GLU A 268 -9.78 16.73 -16.57
CA GLU A 268 -9.49 15.43 -15.93
C GLU A 268 -9.56 15.54 -14.40
N CYS A 269 -9.08 16.63 -13.79
CA CYS A 269 -9.25 16.92 -12.37
C CYS A 269 -10.73 16.95 -11.94
N ALA A 270 -11.59 17.60 -12.73
CA ALA A 270 -13.03 17.69 -12.45
C ALA A 270 -13.71 16.33 -12.55
N GLU A 271 -13.37 15.53 -13.57
CA GLU A 271 -13.86 14.15 -13.70
C GLU A 271 -13.46 13.28 -12.51
N ILE A 272 -12.20 13.38 -12.07
CA ILE A 272 -11.68 12.65 -10.91
C ILE A 272 -12.42 13.08 -9.64
N ALA A 273 -12.63 14.39 -9.44
CA ALA A 273 -13.33 14.91 -8.27
C ALA A 273 -14.80 14.46 -8.20
N ALA A 274 -15.44 14.28 -9.37
CA ALA A 274 -16.81 13.78 -9.46
C ALA A 274 -16.92 12.27 -9.13
N ARG A 275 -15.84 11.51 -9.34
CA ARG A 275 -15.84 10.06 -9.10
C ARG A 275 -15.59 9.74 -7.63
N VAL A 276 -16.55 9.06 -7.01
CA VAL A 276 -16.36 8.41 -5.72
C VAL A 276 -15.96 6.96 -5.98
N ASP A 277 -14.77 6.59 -5.54
CA ASP A 277 -14.33 5.20 -5.48
C ASP A 277 -14.95 4.56 -4.24
N ILE A 278 -15.69 3.46 -4.42
CA ILE A 278 -16.32 2.74 -3.32
C ILE A 278 -15.60 1.40 -3.19
N GLN A 279 -14.95 1.22 -2.06
CA GLN A 279 -14.24 -0.02 -1.73
C GLN A 279 -14.93 -0.71 -0.55
N VAL A 280 -15.27 -1.98 -0.73
CA VAL A 280 -15.76 -2.82 0.37
C VAL A 280 -14.58 -3.56 1.00
N ILE A 281 -14.47 -3.49 2.33
CA ILE A 281 -13.47 -4.22 3.10
C ILE A 281 -14.11 -4.96 4.27
N ASN A 282 -13.38 -5.93 4.81
CA ASN A 282 -13.73 -6.62 6.05
C ASN A 282 -12.61 -6.39 7.06
N ILE A 283 -12.98 -6.01 8.28
CA ILE A 283 -12.03 -5.61 9.32
C ILE A 283 -12.41 -6.23 10.67
N ALA A 284 -11.45 -6.90 11.30
CA ALA A 284 -11.58 -7.39 12.67
C ALA A 284 -11.26 -6.25 13.64
N THR A 285 -12.19 -5.90 14.52
CA THR A 285 -12.11 -4.75 15.45
C THR A 285 -12.33 -5.19 16.90
N GLY A 286 -12.11 -4.27 17.85
CA GLY A 286 -12.30 -4.53 19.28
C GLY A 286 -11.07 -5.16 19.93
N LEU A 287 -11.27 -6.16 20.80
CA LEU A 287 -10.18 -6.79 21.55
C LEU A 287 -9.45 -7.84 20.69
N LEU A 288 -8.41 -7.43 19.97
CA LEU A 288 -7.69 -8.29 19.02
C LEU A 288 -6.54 -9.11 19.63
N LEU A 289 -5.84 -8.58 20.63
CA LEU A 289 -4.61 -9.19 21.17
C LEU A 289 -4.80 -10.66 21.62
N PRO A 290 -5.88 -11.03 22.36
CA PRO A 290 -6.09 -12.41 22.80
C PRO A 290 -6.40 -13.40 21.67
N VAL A 291 -6.77 -12.88 20.50
CA VAL A 291 -7.20 -13.68 19.35
C VAL A 291 -6.27 -13.51 18.15
N TRP A 292 -5.11 -12.88 18.37
CA TRP A 292 -4.16 -12.51 17.32
C TRP A 292 -3.74 -13.71 16.48
N ASN A 293 -3.39 -14.82 17.13
CA ASN A 293 -2.97 -16.07 16.50
C ASN A 293 -4.12 -16.84 15.81
N ARG A 294 -5.37 -16.34 15.92
CA ARG A 294 -6.56 -16.95 15.30
C ARG A 294 -7.05 -16.16 14.07
N LEU A 295 -6.48 -14.98 13.83
CA LEU A 295 -6.78 -14.18 12.65
C LEU A 295 -5.90 -14.65 11.47
N PRO A 296 -6.40 -14.68 10.23
CA PRO A 296 -5.66 -15.19 9.06
C PRO A 296 -4.34 -14.45 8.83
N ASP A 297 -3.27 -15.07 8.32
CA ASP A 297 -1.91 -14.48 8.26
C ASP A 297 -1.60 -13.67 6.98
N ASP A 298 -2.61 -13.39 6.17
CA ASP A 298 -2.55 -12.69 4.88
C ASP A 298 -2.17 -11.21 5.01
N ASP A 299 -2.76 -10.49 5.97
CA ASP A 299 -2.38 -9.12 6.29
C ASP A 299 -2.30 -8.95 7.81
N VAL A 300 -1.10 -8.93 8.38
CA VAL A 300 -0.86 -8.81 9.84
C VAL A 300 -0.94 -7.38 10.38
N ARG A 301 -1.20 -6.41 9.53
CA ARG A 301 -1.08 -4.99 9.88
C ARG A 301 -2.39 -4.49 10.51
N VAL A 302 -2.25 -3.56 11.46
CA VAL A 302 -3.39 -2.87 12.06
C VAL A 302 -3.62 -1.59 11.28
N TRP A 303 -4.81 -1.45 10.75
CA TRP A 303 -5.26 -0.32 9.96
C TRP A 303 -6.08 0.63 10.82
N ARG A 304 -5.87 1.93 10.59
CA ARG A 304 -6.76 2.99 11.07
C ARG A 304 -7.54 3.50 9.90
N ILE A 305 -8.86 3.42 9.99
CA ILE A 305 -9.75 3.93 8.97
C ILE A 305 -10.46 5.12 9.57
N SER A 306 -10.33 6.29 8.96
CA SER A 306 -10.98 7.51 9.44
C SER A 306 -11.73 8.21 8.32
N ASP A 307 -12.88 8.78 8.64
CA ASP A 307 -13.62 9.64 7.72
C ASP A 307 -13.53 11.13 8.08
N ASP A 308 -14.00 11.99 7.18
CA ASP A 308 -13.98 13.44 7.38
C ASP A 308 -14.99 13.91 8.44
N ALA A 309 -15.95 13.05 8.82
CA ALA A 309 -16.87 13.29 9.95
C ALA A 309 -16.23 13.01 11.31
N GLY A 310 -14.99 12.50 11.33
CA GLY A 310 -14.24 12.18 12.55
C GLY A 310 -14.52 10.78 13.10
N ASN A 311 -15.28 9.94 12.39
CA ASN A 311 -15.41 8.53 12.75
C ASN A 311 -14.08 7.83 12.51
N SER A 312 -13.70 6.95 13.43
CA SER A 312 -12.49 6.13 13.28
C SER A 312 -12.75 4.69 13.67
N VAL A 313 -12.34 3.77 12.80
CA VAL A 313 -12.30 2.33 13.04
C VAL A 313 -10.84 1.89 13.10
N LEU A 314 -10.52 1.07 14.10
CA LEU A 314 -9.22 0.45 14.26
C LEU A 314 -9.38 -1.06 14.22
N GLY A 315 -8.54 -1.72 13.42
CA GLY A 315 -8.61 -3.16 13.31
C GLY A 315 -7.68 -3.75 12.28
N ARG A 316 -7.80 -5.05 12.08
CA ARG A 316 -7.01 -5.82 11.12
C ARG A 316 -7.87 -6.16 9.91
N ILE A 317 -7.44 -5.78 8.71
CA ILE A 317 -8.17 -6.15 7.49
C ILE A 317 -8.07 -7.66 7.31
N VAL A 318 -9.20 -8.29 7.00
CA VAL A 318 -9.30 -9.72 6.75
C VAL A 318 -9.67 -9.92 5.30
N SER A 319 -8.82 -10.60 4.51
CA SER A 319 -9.19 -10.91 3.12
C SER A 319 -10.37 -11.88 3.07
N PRO A 320 -11.15 -11.85 1.98
CA PRO A 320 -12.19 -12.85 1.73
C PRO A 320 -11.72 -14.31 1.88
N SER A 321 -10.50 -14.65 1.46
CA SER A 321 -9.94 -16.00 1.61
C SER A 321 -9.73 -16.43 3.07
N GLY A 322 -9.60 -15.48 3.99
CA GLY A 322 -9.41 -15.74 5.41
C GLY A 322 -10.69 -16.11 6.17
N PHE A 323 -11.87 -15.93 5.56
CA PHE A 323 -13.16 -16.03 6.25
C PHE A 323 -13.46 -17.44 6.78
N GLU A 324 -13.11 -18.48 6.02
CA GLU A 324 -13.31 -19.87 6.47
C GLU A 324 -12.43 -20.20 7.67
N LYS A 325 -11.15 -19.80 7.63
CA LYS A 325 -10.21 -20.00 8.75
C LYS A 325 -10.71 -19.28 10.00
N LEU A 326 -11.22 -18.07 9.82
CA LEU A 326 -11.79 -17.27 10.89
C LEU A 326 -13.07 -17.93 11.46
N SER A 327 -13.99 -18.38 10.60
CA SER A 327 -15.18 -19.14 10.99
C SER A 327 -14.84 -20.37 11.84
N GLN A 328 -13.86 -21.16 11.41
CA GLN A 328 -13.39 -22.35 12.13
C GLN A 328 -12.70 -21.98 13.45
N ALA A 329 -11.81 -20.99 13.46
CA ALA A 329 -11.03 -20.62 14.62
C ALA A 329 -11.87 -20.02 15.77
N PHE A 330 -13.01 -19.42 15.44
CA PHE A 330 -13.95 -18.85 16.40
C PHE A 330 -15.20 -19.70 16.62
N GLY A 331 -15.39 -20.78 15.84
CA GLY A 331 -16.56 -21.65 15.94
C GLY A 331 -17.87 -20.93 15.62
N VAL A 332 -17.83 -19.93 14.73
CA VAL A 332 -19.00 -19.11 14.36
C VAL A 332 -19.32 -19.28 12.89
N THR A 333 -20.60 -19.39 12.56
CA THR A 333 -21.06 -19.30 11.17
C THR A 333 -20.92 -17.86 10.71
N MET A 334 -20.22 -17.63 9.60
CA MET A 334 -20.09 -16.27 9.03
C MET A 334 -21.44 -15.81 8.49
N ALA A 335 -21.95 -14.70 9.05
CA ALA A 335 -23.14 -14.03 8.54
C ALA A 335 -22.84 -13.14 7.31
N ILE A 336 -21.55 -12.84 7.07
CA ILE A 336 -21.10 -12.09 5.91
C ILE A 336 -20.93 -13.03 4.73
N SER A 337 -21.75 -12.87 3.69
CA SER A 337 -21.59 -13.58 2.41
C SER A 337 -20.63 -12.84 1.48
N LEU A 338 -19.67 -13.58 0.91
CA LEU A 338 -18.78 -13.05 -0.11
C LEU A 338 -19.55 -12.79 -1.41
N SER A 339 -19.30 -11.65 -2.03
CA SER A 339 -19.77 -11.34 -3.38
C SER A 339 -19.05 -12.19 -4.43
N ALA A 340 -19.62 -12.30 -5.63
CA ALA A 340 -18.99 -13.07 -6.70
C ALA A 340 -17.59 -12.56 -7.05
N ALA A 341 -17.38 -11.24 -7.07
CA ALA A 341 -16.08 -10.62 -7.28
C ALA A 341 -15.07 -11.00 -6.18
N GLU A 342 -15.49 -11.00 -4.91
CA GLU A 342 -14.63 -11.42 -3.79
C GLU A 342 -14.28 -12.91 -3.85
N VAL A 343 -15.21 -13.77 -4.25
CA VAL A 343 -14.97 -15.21 -4.46
C VAL A 343 -13.96 -15.43 -5.59
N VAL A 344 -14.11 -14.74 -6.72
CA VAL A 344 -13.17 -14.81 -7.85
C VAL A 344 -11.79 -14.29 -7.47
N ALA A 345 -11.72 -13.19 -6.71
CA ALA A 345 -10.46 -12.65 -6.22
C ALA A 345 -9.76 -13.61 -5.24
N ALA A 346 -10.51 -14.19 -4.30
CA ALA A 346 -10.01 -15.13 -3.30
C ALA A 346 -9.54 -16.46 -3.90
N ALA A 347 -10.11 -16.88 -5.04
CA ALA A 347 -9.70 -18.09 -5.74
C ALA A 347 -8.23 -18.08 -6.19
N ARG A 348 -7.57 -16.92 -6.21
CA ARG A 348 -6.12 -16.79 -6.50
C ARG A 348 -5.23 -17.44 -5.42
N GLY A 349 -5.75 -17.61 -4.21
CA GLY A 349 -5.05 -18.25 -3.10
C GLY A 349 -4.78 -19.74 -3.34
N SER A 350 -3.78 -20.28 -2.64
CA SER A 350 -3.33 -21.68 -2.80
C SER A 350 -4.38 -22.71 -2.38
N GLU A 351 -5.30 -22.39 -1.48
CA GLU A 351 -6.34 -23.33 -0.99
C GLU A 351 -7.72 -23.14 -1.64
N GLY A 352 -7.85 -22.13 -2.51
CA GLY A 352 -9.14 -21.70 -3.07
C GLY A 352 -10.12 -21.21 -1.99
N VAL A 353 -11.35 -20.91 -2.41
CA VAL A 353 -12.41 -20.38 -1.55
C VAL A 353 -13.70 -21.17 -1.78
N ALA A 354 -14.50 -21.43 -0.75
CA ALA A 354 -15.82 -22.03 -0.92
C ALA A 354 -16.70 -21.13 -1.79
N ILE A 355 -17.51 -21.78 -2.62
CA ILE A 355 -18.47 -21.08 -3.48
C ILE A 355 -19.80 -21.01 -2.74
N PRO A 356 -20.29 -19.81 -2.37
CA PRO A 356 -21.63 -19.67 -1.79
C PRO A 356 -22.66 -20.36 -2.68
N GLY A 357 -23.57 -21.12 -2.08
CA GLY A 357 -24.60 -21.87 -2.81
C GLY A 357 -24.17 -23.21 -3.40
N LEU A 358 -22.88 -23.54 -3.45
CA LEU A 358 -22.41 -24.84 -3.96
C LEU A 358 -21.69 -25.62 -2.86
N ALA A 359 -22.47 -26.33 -2.05
CA ALA A 359 -21.97 -27.09 -0.92
C ALA A 359 -20.84 -28.05 -1.32
N GLY A 360 -19.73 -28.02 -0.55
CA GLY A 360 -18.54 -28.84 -0.79
C GLY A 360 -17.64 -28.35 -1.93
N ALA A 361 -18.09 -27.41 -2.76
CA ALA A 361 -17.31 -26.92 -3.88
C ALA A 361 -16.45 -25.70 -3.54
N ARG A 362 -15.26 -25.66 -4.13
CA ARG A 362 -14.29 -24.58 -3.98
C ARG A 362 -13.86 -24.04 -5.33
N LEU A 363 -13.75 -22.73 -5.45
CA LEU A 363 -13.14 -22.06 -6.59
C LEU A 363 -11.65 -21.88 -6.31
N GLN A 364 -10.80 -22.37 -7.21
CA GLN A 364 -9.35 -22.29 -7.07
C GLN A 364 -8.68 -21.99 -8.41
N ARG A 365 -7.62 -21.18 -8.39
CA ARG A 365 -6.74 -21.00 -9.55
C ARG A 365 -5.88 -22.24 -9.76
N SER A 366 -6.03 -22.85 -10.93
CA SER A 366 -5.28 -24.01 -11.37
C SER A 366 -4.56 -23.71 -12.67
N TYR A 367 -3.36 -24.26 -12.85
CA TYR A 367 -2.63 -24.17 -14.10
C TYR A 367 -2.92 -25.40 -14.96
N VAL A 368 -3.31 -25.17 -16.21
CA VAL A 368 -3.52 -26.20 -17.23
C VAL A 368 -2.81 -25.72 -18.49
N ASN A 369 -1.83 -26.48 -18.99
CA ASN A 369 -1.00 -26.12 -20.14
C ASN A 369 -0.43 -24.69 -20.01
N ASP A 370 0.18 -24.40 -18.85
CA ASP A 370 0.76 -23.10 -18.49
C ASP A 370 -0.20 -21.89 -18.46
N GLN A 371 -1.51 -22.14 -18.62
CA GLN A 371 -2.54 -21.12 -18.50
C GLN A 371 -3.21 -21.18 -17.13
N ALA A 372 -3.28 -20.04 -16.45
CA ALA A 372 -4.06 -19.89 -15.23
C ALA A 372 -5.55 -19.93 -15.54
N ARG A 373 -6.26 -20.90 -14.96
CA ARG A 373 -7.71 -21.10 -15.10
C ARG A 373 -8.37 -21.13 -13.73
N LEU A 374 -9.66 -20.79 -13.68
CA LEU A 374 -10.47 -20.93 -12.46
C LEU A 374 -11.14 -22.30 -12.49
N GLU A 375 -10.80 -23.16 -11.56
CA GLU A 375 -11.34 -24.51 -11.43
C GLU A 375 -12.32 -24.57 -10.26
N VAL A 376 -13.45 -25.24 -10.48
CA VAL A 376 -14.36 -25.64 -9.41
C VAL A 376 -13.96 -27.04 -8.95
N LYS A 377 -13.39 -27.16 -7.76
CA LYS A 377 -13.05 -28.43 -7.14
C LYS A 377 -14.16 -28.89 -6.20
N GLY A 378 -14.37 -30.20 -6.10
CA GLY A 378 -15.36 -30.77 -5.18
C GLY A 378 -16.82 -30.46 -5.53
N PHE A 379 -17.13 -30.10 -6.78
CA PHE A 379 -18.51 -29.89 -7.20
C PHE A 379 -19.31 -31.20 -7.14
N PRO A 380 -20.59 -31.16 -6.72
CA PRO A 380 -21.45 -32.34 -6.73
C PRO A 380 -21.68 -32.84 -8.18
N PRO A 381 -21.44 -34.13 -8.49
CA PRO A 381 -21.58 -34.66 -9.86
C PRO A 381 -22.95 -34.44 -10.48
N GLU A 382 -24.01 -34.49 -9.68
CA GLU A 382 -25.41 -34.25 -10.07
C GLU A 382 -25.65 -32.82 -10.57
N LYS A 383 -24.89 -31.84 -10.08
CA LYS A 383 -24.99 -30.44 -10.51
C LYS A 383 -24.16 -30.15 -11.76
N ARG A 384 -23.45 -31.12 -12.32
CA ARG A 384 -22.55 -30.94 -13.47
C ARG A 384 -23.26 -30.38 -14.71
N GLU A 385 -24.43 -30.92 -15.06
CA GLU A 385 -25.16 -30.48 -16.25
C GLU A 385 -25.70 -29.06 -16.09
N TRP A 386 -26.21 -28.75 -14.90
CA TRP A 386 -26.61 -27.39 -14.55
C TRP A 386 -25.42 -26.42 -14.58
N LEU A 387 -24.28 -26.77 -13.99
CA LEU A 387 -23.06 -25.95 -14.03
C LEU A 387 -22.61 -25.68 -15.48
N LYS A 388 -22.75 -26.66 -16.39
CA LYS A 388 -22.51 -26.45 -17.81
C LYS A 388 -23.50 -25.47 -18.45
N SER A 389 -24.79 -25.59 -18.10
CA SER A 389 -25.84 -24.73 -18.65
C SER A 389 -25.64 -23.24 -18.32
N ILE A 390 -24.97 -22.93 -17.20
CA ILE A 390 -24.69 -21.56 -16.76
C ILE A 390 -23.32 -21.04 -17.21
N GLY A 391 -22.57 -21.82 -18.01
CA GLY A 391 -21.33 -21.39 -18.66
C GLY A 391 -20.03 -22.03 -18.15
N CYS A 392 -20.08 -22.94 -17.17
CA CYS A 392 -18.90 -23.75 -16.84
C CYS A 392 -18.60 -24.76 -17.96
N PHE A 393 -17.36 -25.20 -18.06
CA PHE A 393 -16.97 -26.23 -19.02
C PHE A 393 -16.11 -27.30 -18.36
N THR A 394 -16.11 -28.51 -18.92
CA THR A 394 -15.37 -29.65 -18.38
C THR A 394 -14.28 -30.11 -19.33
N GLU A 395 -13.13 -30.47 -18.78
CA GLU A 395 -12.07 -31.16 -19.53
C GLU A 395 -11.65 -32.41 -18.77
N ILE A 396 -11.22 -33.45 -19.50
CA ILE A 396 -10.63 -34.65 -18.91
C ILE A 396 -9.12 -34.44 -18.87
N ILE A 397 -8.55 -34.27 -17.68
CA ILE A 397 -7.12 -34.07 -17.46
C ILE A 397 -6.65 -35.10 -16.44
N SER A 398 -5.60 -35.85 -16.78
CA SER A 398 -5.07 -36.95 -15.93
C SER A 398 -6.17 -37.94 -15.50
N TYR A 399 -7.02 -38.36 -16.46
CA TYR A 399 -8.13 -39.30 -16.25
C TYR A 399 -9.23 -38.82 -15.29
N LYS A 400 -9.24 -37.53 -14.92
CA LYS A 400 -10.27 -36.93 -14.07
C LYS A 400 -11.04 -35.85 -14.83
N THR A 401 -12.37 -35.84 -14.68
CA THR A 401 -13.20 -34.74 -15.19
C THR A 401 -13.01 -33.55 -14.26
N ARG A 402 -12.44 -32.46 -14.79
CA ARG A 402 -12.25 -31.19 -14.09
C ARG A 402 -13.22 -30.16 -14.65
N LEU A 403 -13.76 -29.30 -13.80
CA LEU A 403 -14.74 -28.28 -14.16
C LEU A 403 -14.12 -26.89 -14.00
N PHE A 404 -14.29 -26.04 -15.00
CA PHE A 404 -13.69 -24.72 -15.06
C PHE A 404 -14.72 -23.62 -15.31
N VAL A 405 -14.44 -22.44 -14.76
CA VAL A 405 -15.18 -21.21 -14.97
C VAL A 405 -14.43 -20.33 -15.98
N PRO A 406 -15.09 -19.82 -17.05
CA PRO A 406 -14.46 -18.88 -17.96
C PRO A 406 -14.03 -17.59 -17.24
N THR A 407 -12.75 -17.22 -17.36
CA THR A 407 -12.17 -16.06 -16.65
C THR A 407 -12.87 -14.74 -16.98
N GLY A 408 -13.27 -14.54 -18.23
CA GLY A 408 -13.97 -13.32 -18.69
C GLY A 408 -15.41 -13.19 -18.21
N ARG A 409 -16.03 -14.25 -17.69
CA ARG A 409 -17.41 -14.27 -17.17
C ARG A 409 -17.50 -14.84 -15.75
N ALA A 410 -16.38 -14.87 -15.04
CA ALA A 410 -16.29 -15.60 -13.78
C ALA A 410 -17.23 -15.06 -12.70
N GLU A 411 -17.35 -13.73 -12.61
CA GLU A 411 -18.25 -13.08 -11.64
C GLU A 411 -19.71 -13.39 -11.93
N GLU A 412 -20.13 -13.36 -13.19
CA GLU A 412 -21.49 -13.71 -13.60
C GLU A 412 -21.83 -15.16 -13.21
N VAL A 413 -20.96 -16.11 -13.58
CA VAL A 413 -21.15 -17.54 -13.31
C VAL A 413 -21.22 -17.80 -11.80
N VAL A 414 -20.29 -17.23 -11.02
CA VAL A 414 -20.27 -17.39 -9.56
C VAL A 414 -21.52 -16.78 -8.92
N ASN A 415 -22.01 -15.64 -9.43
CA ASN A 415 -23.24 -15.02 -8.94
C ASN A 415 -24.46 -15.91 -9.20
N VAL A 416 -24.56 -16.50 -10.40
CA VAL A 416 -25.62 -17.46 -10.72
C VAL A 416 -25.54 -18.71 -9.82
N ILE A 417 -24.33 -19.18 -9.50
CA ILE A 417 -24.17 -20.31 -8.58
C ILE A 417 -24.66 -19.97 -7.17
N ALA A 418 -24.33 -18.77 -6.68
CA ALA A 418 -24.74 -18.29 -5.37
C ALA A 418 -26.27 -18.16 -5.24
N GLN A 419 -26.95 -17.78 -6.33
CA GLN A 419 -28.41 -17.57 -6.34
C GLN A 419 -29.20 -18.84 -6.68
N GLY A 420 -28.71 -19.67 -7.62
CA GLY A 420 -29.45 -20.80 -8.19
C GLY A 420 -29.48 -22.08 -7.35
N SER A 421 -28.92 -22.04 -6.15
CA SER A 421 -28.89 -23.18 -5.23
C SER A 421 -30.12 -23.31 -4.33
N GLY A 422 -31.07 -22.37 -4.47
CA GLY A 422 -32.33 -22.32 -3.72
C GLY A 422 -33.53 -23.01 -4.38
N SER A 423 -33.35 -23.84 -5.41
CA SER A 423 -34.44 -24.71 -5.91
C SER A 423 -34.06 -26.18 -5.76
N PRO A 424 -34.93 -26.99 -5.13
CA PRO A 424 -34.67 -28.39 -4.82
C PRO A 424 -34.50 -29.28 -6.06
#